data_AF-C2ELV6-F1
#
_entry.id   AF-C2ELV6-F1
#
_cell.length_a   1.000
_cell.length_b   1.000
_cell.length_c   1.000
_cell.angle_alpha   90.00
_cell.angle_beta   90.00
_cell.angle_gamma   90.00
#
_symmetry.space_group_name_H-M   'P 1'
#
loop_
_entity.id
_entity.type
_entity.pdbx_description
1 polymer ?
#
loop_
_entity_poly.entity_id
_entity_poly.type
_entity_poly.pdbx_seq_one_letter_code
_entity_poly.pdbx_strand_id
1 'polypeptide(L)'
;MVKIITGGKAMKRYHHKYTLPAILTLLILAIAFLLIGFFNFKRQTTLPPDSNSSAIGIQLNQDIDYVDLHKLQSNGISFVYLKATQGRSYFDENYLSYRDQILGTKLAFGSMILYSNESTPREHYRYFFKQVGNNTGSLPILLVPAVNSRSAKYLNSMSRFATMLEKRHKEVIVELDYGYHKYFNKQTKFISSGNKMPNKLEYSFWRYTTNGRVKNVTGLEKDVTMYAYNGTVGQYKQKYGQLTQ
;
A
#
# COMPACT_ATOMS: atom_id res chain seq x y z
N MET A 1 -11.45 75.24 -55.32
CA MET A 1 -10.72 75.29 -54.03
C MET A 1 -11.32 74.25 -53.10
N VAL A 2 -10.47 73.45 -52.49
CA VAL A 2 -10.73 72.19 -51.77
C VAL A 2 -11.65 72.37 -50.55
N LYS A 3 -12.54 71.39 -50.29
CA LYS A 3 -12.81 70.95 -48.91
C LYS A 3 -13.11 69.45 -48.84
N ILE A 4 -12.10 68.70 -48.40
CA ILE A 4 -12.17 67.32 -47.94
C ILE A 4 -13.05 67.29 -46.69
N ILE A 5 -14.05 66.41 -46.62
CA ILE A 5 -14.72 66.05 -45.37
C ILE A 5 -14.66 64.53 -45.21
N THR A 6 -14.02 64.16 -44.11
CA THR A 6 -13.60 62.85 -43.65
C THR A 6 -14.78 61.93 -43.32
N GLY A 7 -14.78 60.73 -43.91
CA GLY A 7 -15.65 59.62 -43.51
C GLY A 7 -15.15 58.95 -42.24
N GLY A 8 -15.57 59.43 -41.07
CA GLY A 8 -15.36 58.75 -39.79
C GLY A 8 -16.55 57.86 -39.45
N LYS A 9 -16.48 56.56 -39.76
CA LYS A 9 -17.47 55.57 -39.30
C LYS A 9 -17.24 55.35 -37.80
N ALA A 10 -18.05 56.00 -36.96
CA ALA A 10 -17.98 55.85 -35.51
C ALA A 10 -18.23 54.37 -35.11
N MET A 11 -17.18 53.68 -34.65
CA MET A 11 -17.34 52.37 -34.03
C MET A 11 -18.10 52.54 -32.70
N LYS A 12 -19.32 52.02 -32.63
CA LYS A 12 -20.10 51.93 -31.39
C LYS A 12 -19.31 51.09 -30.38
N ARG A 13 -18.69 51.74 -29.40
CA ARG A 13 -18.08 51.08 -28.23
C ARG A 13 -19.21 50.55 -27.35
N TYR A 14 -19.50 49.25 -27.44
CA TYR A 14 -20.38 48.58 -26.49
C TYR A 14 -19.72 48.55 -25.12
N HIS A 15 -20.14 49.45 -24.22
CA HIS A 15 -19.75 49.42 -22.81
C HIS A 15 -20.52 48.29 -22.12
N HIS A 16 -19.92 47.10 -22.10
CA HIS A 16 -20.45 45.97 -21.34
C HIS A 16 -20.15 46.13 -19.85
N LYS A 17 -20.97 46.92 -19.14
CA LYS A 17 -20.83 47.15 -17.68
C LYS A 17 -20.84 45.86 -16.85
N TYR A 18 -21.40 44.79 -17.40
CA TYR A 18 -21.57 43.50 -16.73
C TYR A 18 -20.63 42.38 -17.23
N THR A 19 -19.88 42.57 -18.32
CA THR A 19 -18.99 41.50 -18.81
C THR A 19 -17.80 41.27 -17.90
N LEU A 20 -17.15 42.33 -17.42
CA LEU A 20 -16.00 42.19 -16.52
C LEU A 20 -16.40 41.55 -15.18
N PRO A 21 -17.47 42.00 -14.48
CA PRO A 21 -17.97 41.30 -13.29
C PRO A 21 -18.36 39.84 -13.55
N ALA A 22 -19.01 39.54 -14.69
CA ALA A 22 -19.38 38.17 -15.04
C ALA A 22 -18.16 37.28 -15.29
N ILE A 23 -17.13 37.79 -16.00
CA ILE A 23 -15.87 37.08 -16.23
C ILE A 23 -15.15 36.82 -14.91
N LEU A 24 -15.07 37.82 -14.02
CA LEU A 24 -14.46 37.64 -12.70
C LEU A 24 -15.23 36.62 -11.85
N THR A 25 -16.55 36.64 -11.88
CA THR A 25 -17.40 35.67 -11.18
C THR A 25 -17.16 34.25 -11.70
N LEU A 26 -17.15 34.06 -13.03
CA LEU A 26 -16.86 32.77 -13.66
C LEU A 26 -15.44 32.28 -13.34
N LEU A 27 -14.46 33.18 -13.30
CA LEU A 27 -13.08 32.85 -12.94
C LEU A 27 -12.98 32.38 -11.48
N ILE A 28 -13.63 33.08 -10.55
CA ILE A 28 -13.68 32.68 -9.13
C ILE A 28 -14.34 31.31 -8.98
N LEU A 29 -15.46 31.06 -9.66
CA LEU A 29 -16.13 29.76 -9.65
C LEU A 29 -15.23 28.66 -10.22
N ALA A 30 -14.55 28.90 -11.35
CA ALA A 30 -13.62 27.95 -11.94
C ALA A 30 -12.46 27.62 -10.98
N ILE A 31 -11.87 28.61 -10.32
CA ILE A 31 -10.83 28.40 -9.30
C ILE A 31 -11.39 27.60 -8.11
N ALA A 32 -12.60 27.91 -7.63
CA ALA A 32 -13.23 27.17 -6.54
C ALA A 32 -13.47 25.70 -6.92
N PHE A 33 -13.98 25.42 -8.14
CA PHE A 33 -14.13 24.06 -8.64
C PHE A 33 -12.79 23.33 -8.77
N LEU A 34 -11.73 23.99 -9.25
CA LEU A 34 -10.39 23.41 -9.33
C LEU A 34 -9.83 23.09 -7.95
N LEU A 35 -10.00 23.99 -6.97
CA LEU A 35 -9.59 23.76 -5.58
C LEU A 35 -10.35 22.58 -4.98
N ILE A 36 -11.68 22.53 -5.13
CA ILE A 36 -12.51 21.41 -4.66
C ILE A 36 -12.05 20.09 -5.31
N GLY A 37 -11.83 20.08 -6.62
CA GLY A 37 -11.32 18.92 -7.35
C GLY A 37 -9.96 18.46 -6.83
N PHE A 38 -9.03 19.40 -6.62
CA PHE A 38 -7.70 19.12 -6.09
C PHE A 38 -7.73 18.56 -4.66
N PHE A 39 -8.52 19.16 -3.76
CA PHE A 39 -8.66 18.68 -2.40
C PHE A 39 -9.35 17.31 -2.34
N ASN A 40 -10.36 17.06 -3.19
CA ASN A 40 -11.00 15.75 -3.30
C ASN A 40 -10.04 14.69 -3.85
N PHE A 41 -9.22 15.03 -4.84
CA PHE A 41 -8.22 14.11 -5.39
C PHE A 41 -7.16 13.72 -4.34
N LYS A 42 -6.69 14.69 -3.56
CA LYS A 42 -5.74 14.43 -2.46
C LYS A 42 -6.29 13.53 -1.36
N ARG A 43 -7.61 13.36 -1.26
CA ARG A 43 -8.27 12.51 -0.26
C ARG A 43 -8.58 11.10 -0.77
N GLN A 44 -8.29 10.77 -2.03
CA GLN A 44 -8.50 9.42 -2.56
C GLN A 44 -7.44 8.44 -2.05
N THR A 45 -7.80 7.16 -1.99
CA THR A 45 -6.87 6.06 -1.69
C THR A 45 -5.72 6.08 -2.69
N THR A 46 -4.48 5.98 -2.21
CA THR A 46 -3.31 5.97 -3.10
C THR A 46 -3.28 4.65 -3.86
N LEU A 47 -3.39 4.72 -5.19
CA LEU A 47 -3.28 3.55 -6.06
C LEU A 47 -1.84 3.36 -6.57
N PRO A 48 -1.42 2.14 -6.92
CA PRO A 48 -0.13 1.93 -7.56
C PRO A 48 -0.19 2.47 -8.99
N PRO A 49 0.91 3.06 -9.49
CA PRO A 49 0.96 3.51 -10.87
C PRO A 49 0.89 2.31 -11.83
N ASP A 50 0.23 2.51 -12.97
CA ASP A 50 0.13 1.54 -14.08
C ASP A 50 -0.56 0.20 -13.74
N SER A 51 -1.35 0.14 -12.66
CA SER A 51 -2.00 -1.10 -12.20
C SER A 51 -3.49 -0.94 -11.87
N ASN A 52 -4.29 -0.40 -12.80
CA ASN A 52 -5.74 -0.18 -12.65
C ASN A 52 -6.58 -1.42 -12.25
N SER A 53 -5.97 -2.59 -12.02
CA SER A 53 -6.66 -3.84 -11.63
C SER A 53 -5.92 -4.68 -10.57
N SER A 54 -4.85 -4.19 -9.93
CA SER A 54 -4.17 -4.98 -8.88
C SER A 54 -4.97 -4.98 -7.58
N ALA A 55 -5.02 -6.13 -6.90
CA ALA A 55 -5.44 -6.17 -5.50
C ALA A 55 -4.43 -5.34 -4.68
N ILE A 56 -4.91 -4.36 -3.93
CA ILE A 56 -4.08 -3.53 -3.07
C ILE A 56 -4.25 -3.91 -1.61
N GLY A 57 -3.21 -3.71 -0.82
CA GLY A 57 -3.24 -3.96 0.60
C GLY A 57 -2.38 -2.98 1.37
N ILE A 58 -2.51 -3.00 2.69
CA ILE A 58 -1.77 -2.12 3.59
C ILE A 58 -1.01 -2.90 4.67
N GLN A 59 -0.06 -2.25 5.33
CA GLN A 59 0.48 -2.71 6.60
C GLN A 59 -0.29 -2.05 7.75
N LEU A 60 -0.62 -2.83 8.79
CA LEU A 60 -1.05 -2.30 10.09
C LEU A 60 -0.09 -2.76 11.20
N ASN A 61 0.05 -1.94 12.22
CA ASN A 61 0.89 -2.15 13.40
C ASN A 61 0.31 -1.39 14.60
N GLN A 62 1.01 -1.45 15.74
CA GLN A 62 0.61 -0.76 16.96
C GLN A 62 0.72 0.77 16.93
N ASP A 63 1.31 1.37 15.89
CA ASP A 63 1.45 2.84 15.82
C ASP A 63 0.11 3.52 15.49
N ILE A 64 -0.92 2.73 15.17
CA ILE A 64 -2.29 3.19 14.89
C ILE A 64 -3.24 2.47 15.86
N ASP A 65 -3.81 3.23 16.79
CA ASP A 65 -4.64 2.72 17.89
C ASP A 65 -5.92 2.01 17.41
N TYR A 66 -6.57 2.58 16.39
CA TYR A 66 -7.81 2.04 15.82
C TYR A 66 -7.93 2.31 14.33
N VAL A 67 -8.29 1.29 13.57
CA VAL A 67 -8.61 1.39 12.15
C VAL A 67 -9.94 0.68 11.89
N ASP A 68 -10.87 1.39 11.27
CA ASP A 68 -12.13 0.82 10.81
C ASP A 68 -11.88 -0.06 9.57
N LEU A 69 -11.81 -1.38 9.79
CA LEU A 69 -11.50 -2.36 8.74
C LEU A 69 -12.63 -2.51 7.71
N HIS A 70 -13.88 -2.18 8.07
CA HIS A 70 -14.98 -2.14 7.09
C HIS A 70 -14.80 -0.95 6.15
N LYS A 71 -14.32 0.18 6.66
CA LYS A 71 -13.96 1.31 5.80
C LYS A 71 -12.77 1.00 4.91
N LEU A 72 -11.74 0.28 5.38
CA LEU A 72 -10.66 -0.21 4.51
C LEU A 72 -11.22 -0.99 3.32
N GLN A 73 -12.06 -1.99 3.61
CA GLN A 73 -12.73 -2.80 2.61
C GLN A 73 -13.53 -1.94 1.62
N SER A 74 -14.34 -1.00 2.12
CA SER A 74 -15.17 -0.12 1.26
C SER A 74 -14.35 0.85 0.40
N ASN A 75 -13.07 1.07 0.74
CA ASN A 75 -12.15 1.93 -0.01
C ASN A 75 -11.15 1.13 -0.85
N GLY A 76 -11.50 -0.12 -1.20
CA GLY A 76 -10.79 -0.95 -2.17
C GLY A 76 -9.56 -1.69 -1.63
N ILE A 77 -9.29 -1.64 -0.31
CA ILE A 77 -8.21 -2.42 0.30
C ILE A 77 -8.64 -3.88 0.38
N SER A 78 -7.91 -4.78 -0.29
CA SER A 78 -8.23 -6.22 -0.37
C SER A 78 -7.50 -7.07 0.65
N PHE A 79 -6.36 -6.59 1.16
CA PHE A 79 -5.63 -7.32 2.20
C PHE A 79 -4.85 -6.44 3.17
N VAL A 80 -4.48 -7.04 4.29
CA VAL A 80 -3.66 -6.42 5.32
C VAL A 80 -2.50 -7.33 5.73
N TYR A 81 -1.29 -6.79 5.78
CA TYR A 81 -0.19 -7.40 6.53
C TYR A 81 -0.17 -6.81 7.95
N LEU A 82 -0.31 -7.67 8.95
CA LEU A 82 -0.23 -7.29 10.36
C LEU A 82 1.20 -7.50 10.86
N LYS A 83 1.86 -6.43 11.30
CA LYS A 83 3.14 -6.55 12.03
C LYS A 83 2.90 -7.42 13.26
N ALA A 84 3.66 -8.50 13.40
CA ALA A 84 3.49 -9.45 14.49
C ALA A 84 4.67 -9.39 15.46
N THR A 85 5.87 -9.75 14.98
CA THR A 85 7.06 -9.85 15.84
C THR A 85 8.28 -9.20 15.22
N GLN A 86 9.17 -8.70 16.06
CA GLN A 86 10.53 -8.32 15.70
C GLN A 86 11.52 -9.01 16.64
N GLY A 87 12.53 -9.68 16.07
CA GLY A 87 13.49 -10.41 16.89
C GLY A 87 12.85 -11.57 17.67
N ARG A 88 13.35 -11.77 18.89
CA ARG A 88 12.83 -12.73 19.88
C ARG A 88 12.11 -12.07 21.08
N SER A 89 11.87 -10.76 21.03
CA SER A 89 11.48 -9.98 22.21
C SER A 89 10.37 -8.97 21.98
N TYR A 90 10.13 -8.51 20.75
CA TYR A 90 9.08 -7.55 20.47
C TYR A 90 7.87 -8.24 19.84
N PHE A 91 6.70 -8.05 20.44
CA PHE A 91 5.40 -8.42 19.89
C PHE A 91 4.56 -7.16 19.72
N ASP A 92 3.88 -7.02 18.58
CA ASP A 92 3.01 -5.89 18.29
C ASP A 92 1.69 -6.03 19.06
N GLU A 93 1.38 -5.07 19.92
CA GLU A 93 0.25 -5.14 20.86
C GLU A 93 -1.11 -5.20 20.15
N ASN A 94 -1.21 -4.58 18.96
CA ASN A 94 -2.45 -4.54 18.18
C ASN A 94 -2.63 -5.75 17.26
N TYR A 95 -1.63 -6.65 17.14
CA TYR A 95 -1.70 -7.80 16.23
C TYR A 95 -2.93 -8.68 16.46
N LEU A 96 -3.19 -9.09 17.71
CA LEU A 96 -4.32 -9.98 18.02
C LEU A 96 -5.66 -9.28 17.80
N SER A 97 -5.76 -8.01 18.21
CA SER A 97 -6.96 -7.20 18.02
C SER A 97 -7.31 -7.06 16.54
N TYR A 98 -6.35 -6.68 15.70
CA TYR A 98 -6.59 -6.60 14.26
C TYR A 98 -6.90 -7.97 13.63
N ARG A 99 -6.19 -9.03 14.02
CA ARG A 99 -6.45 -10.38 13.52
C ARG A 99 -7.90 -10.80 13.77
N ASP A 100 -8.39 -10.53 14.98
CA ASP A 100 -9.73 -10.94 15.38
C ASP A 100 -10.80 -10.06 14.70
N GLN A 101 -10.56 -8.75 14.56
CA GLN A 101 -11.46 -7.83 13.84
C GLN A 101 -11.56 -8.14 12.34
N ILE A 102 -10.46 -8.58 11.70
CA ILE A 102 -10.44 -8.91 10.27
C ILE A 102 -11.48 -9.99 9.92
N LEU A 103 -11.79 -10.91 10.85
CA LEU A 103 -12.78 -11.97 10.65
C LEU A 103 -14.19 -11.44 10.34
N GLY A 104 -14.49 -10.20 10.73
CA GLY A 104 -15.75 -9.52 10.38
C GLY A 104 -15.78 -8.95 8.95
N THR A 105 -14.69 -9.08 8.19
CA THR A 105 -14.52 -8.46 6.86
C THR A 105 -14.21 -9.50 5.77
N LYS A 106 -14.10 -9.03 4.53
CA LYS A 106 -13.63 -9.80 3.37
C LYS A 106 -12.13 -9.61 3.12
N LEU A 107 -11.43 -8.90 4.00
CA LEU A 107 -9.98 -8.66 3.87
C LEU A 107 -9.24 -9.98 4.06
N ALA A 108 -8.35 -10.31 3.13
CA ALA A 108 -7.33 -11.31 3.41
C ALA A 108 -6.30 -10.71 4.39
N PHE A 109 -5.64 -11.55 5.19
CA PHE A 109 -4.55 -11.08 6.03
C PHE A 109 -3.34 -11.98 6.00
N GLY A 110 -2.19 -11.41 6.34
CA GLY A 110 -0.92 -12.09 6.52
C GLY A 110 -0.20 -11.58 7.74
N SER A 111 0.64 -12.43 8.33
CA SER A 111 1.50 -12.04 9.45
C SER A 111 2.85 -11.57 8.94
N MET A 112 3.33 -10.43 9.44
CA MET A 112 4.62 -9.86 9.12
C MET A 112 5.62 -10.04 10.27
N ILE A 113 6.84 -10.44 9.93
CA ILE A 113 7.94 -10.65 10.87
C ILE A 113 9.11 -9.76 10.45
N LEU A 114 9.58 -8.92 11.37
CA LEU A 114 10.82 -8.17 11.21
C LEU A 114 11.98 -9.05 11.68
N TYR A 115 12.75 -9.56 10.72
CA TYR A 115 13.87 -10.47 10.97
C TYR A 115 15.12 -9.71 11.41
N SER A 116 15.66 -10.03 12.58
CA SER A 116 16.78 -9.33 13.20
C SER A 116 18.06 -10.15 13.10
N ASN A 117 19.23 -9.51 13.23
CA ASN A 117 20.52 -10.19 13.39
C ASN A 117 20.93 -10.36 14.87
N GLU A 118 20.07 -9.98 15.82
CA GLU A 118 20.29 -10.07 17.27
C GLU A 118 19.76 -11.37 17.88
N SER A 119 19.08 -12.18 17.06
CA SER A 119 18.46 -13.45 17.45
C SER A 119 18.74 -14.52 16.42
N THR A 120 18.78 -15.78 16.87
CA THR A 120 18.92 -16.93 15.98
C THR A 120 17.62 -17.24 15.24
N PRO A 121 17.68 -17.94 14.09
CA PRO A 121 16.48 -18.41 13.38
C PRO A 121 15.50 -19.18 14.27
N ARG A 122 16.02 -19.99 15.20
CA ARG A 122 15.22 -20.82 16.10
C ARG A 122 14.53 -19.99 17.18
N GLU A 123 15.17 -18.94 17.68
CA GLU A 123 14.56 -18.02 18.64
C GLU A 123 13.42 -17.23 17.99
N HIS A 124 13.65 -16.68 16.80
CA HIS A 124 12.59 -16.05 15.99
C HIS A 124 11.39 -16.99 15.80
N TYR A 125 11.64 -18.24 15.40
CA TYR A 125 10.59 -19.23 15.18
C TYR A 125 9.78 -19.56 16.44
N ARG A 126 10.46 -19.84 17.55
CA ARG A 126 9.79 -20.15 18.82
C ARG A 126 8.99 -18.96 19.32
N TYR A 127 9.56 -17.76 19.22
CA TYR A 127 8.90 -16.54 19.68
C TYR A 127 7.67 -16.21 18.83
N PHE A 128 7.80 -16.24 17.50
CA PHE A 128 6.69 -15.99 16.59
C PHE A 128 5.50 -16.92 16.87
N PHE A 129 5.70 -18.24 16.91
CA PHE A 129 4.59 -19.17 17.15
C PHE A 129 4.07 -19.14 18.59
N LYS A 130 4.89 -18.75 19.57
CA LYS A 130 4.43 -18.51 20.94
C LYS A 130 3.42 -17.36 21.00
N GLN A 131 3.68 -16.27 20.28
CA GLN A 131 2.82 -15.08 20.31
C GLN A 131 1.64 -15.15 19.34
N VAL A 132 1.88 -15.63 18.11
CA VAL A 132 0.91 -15.61 17.01
C VAL A 132 0.04 -16.85 16.96
N GLY A 133 0.56 -18.00 17.39
CA GLY A 133 -0.07 -19.30 17.18
C GLY A 133 -0.06 -19.74 15.70
N ASN A 134 -0.92 -20.68 15.33
CA ASN A 134 -0.92 -21.27 13.99
C ASN A 134 -1.75 -20.47 12.96
N ASN A 135 -2.67 -19.60 13.38
CA ASN A 135 -3.46 -18.78 12.45
C ASN A 135 -2.67 -17.54 12.03
N THR A 136 -1.92 -17.67 10.95
CA THR A 136 -1.05 -16.63 10.41
C THR A 136 -1.68 -15.84 9.26
N GLY A 137 -2.94 -16.14 8.93
CA GLY A 137 -3.65 -15.59 7.77
C GLY A 137 -3.53 -16.44 6.49
N SER A 138 -4.26 -16.01 5.46
CA SER A 138 -4.29 -16.64 4.13
C SER A 138 -3.17 -16.17 3.21
N LEU A 139 -2.59 -15.00 3.46
CA LEU A 139 -1.41 -14.54 2.74
C LEU A 139 -0.15 -15.29 3.21
N PRO A 140 0.92 -15.37 2.38
CA PRO A 140 2.21 -15.86 2.82
C PRO A 140 2.73 -15.05 4.01
N ILE A 141 3.46 -15.68 4.93
CA ILE A 141 4.14 -14.96 6.02
C ILE A 141 5.18 -14.04 5.40
N LEU A 142 5.06 -12.74 5.66
CA LEU A 142 5.95 -11.72 5.14
C LEU A 142 7.16 -11.55 6.07
N LEU A 143 8.35 -11.84 5.56
CA LEU A 143 9.61 -11.58 6.25
C LEU A 143 10.25 -10.31 5.73
N VAL A 144 10.45 -9.34 6.61
CA VAL A 144 11.08 -8.05 6.32
C VAL A 144 12.41 -7.97 7.08
N PRO A 145 13.53 -7.65 6.45
CA PRO A 145 14.78 -7.39 7.17
C PRO A 145 14.63 -6.22 8.14
N ALA A 146 14.92 -6.42 9.43
CA ALA A 146 14.92 -5.37 10.46
C ALA A 146 16.21 -4.53 10.43
N VAL A 147 17.19 -4.94 9.62
CA VAL A 147 18.50 -4.29 9.48
C VAL A 147 18.88 -4.14 8.01
N ASN A 148 19.81 -3.22 7.71
CA ASN A 148 20.27 -2.95 6.35
C ASN A 148 21.28 -3.99 5.82
N SER A 149 21.84 -4.87 6.67
CA SER A 149 22.83 -5.86 6.24
C SER A 149 22.26 -6.87 5.23
N ARG A 150 23.00 -7.14 4.14
CA ARG A 150 22.72 -8.21 3.16
C ARG A 150 23.90 -9.17 3.01
N SER A 151 24.68 -9.33 4.09
CA SER A 151 25.77 -10.30 4.12
C SER A 151 25.27 -11.74 3.91
N ALA A 152 26.12 -12.60 3.35
CA ALA A 152 25.79 -14.03 3.19
C ALA A 152 25.40 -14.68 4.53
N LYS A 153 26.06 -14.29 5.63
CA LYS A 153 25.71 -14.76 6.99
C LYS A 153 24.27 -14.38 7.37
N TYR A 154 23.88 -13.13 7.13
CA TYR A 154 22.53 -12.64 7.43
C TYR A 154 21.48 -13.34 6.56
N LEU A 155 21.70 -13.42 5.24
CA LEU A 155 20.77 -14.05 4.30
C LEU A 155 20.61 -15.55 4.55
N ASN A 156 21.71 -16.26 4.85
CA ASN A 156 21.65 -17.68 5.23
C ASN A 156 20.88 -17.88 6.55
N SER A 157 21.05 -16.97 7.52
CA SER A 157 20.28 -17.00 8.76
C SER A 157 18.78 -16.83 8.50
N MET A 158 18.40 -15.79 7.75
CA MET A 158 17.01 -15.51 7.37
C MET A 158 16.39 -16.64 6.53
N SER A 159 17.15 -17.25 5.62
CA SER A 159 16.72 -18.42 4.84
C SER A 159 16.47 -19.66 5.69
N ARG A 160 17.32 -19.94 6.68
CA ARG A 160 17.07 -21.02 7.65
C ARG A 160 15.76 -20.79 8.40
N PHE A 161 15.47 -19.54 8.77
CA PHE A 161 14.20 -19.19 9.39
C PHE A 161 13.01 -19.40 8.45
N ALA A 162 13.08 -18.90 7.21
CA ALA A 162 12.07 -19.13 6.18
C ALA A 162 11.81 -20.64 5.96
N THR A 163 12.88 -21.44 5.88
CA THR A 163 12.80 -22.90 5.74
C THR A 163 12.05 -23.55 6.90
N MET A 164 12.20 -23.07 8.14
CA MET A 164 11.47 -23.60 9.29
C MET A 164 9.97 -23.30 9.19
N LEU A 165 9.59 -22.12 8.69
CA LEU A 165 8.19 -21.77 8.43
C LEU A 165 7.59 -22.66 7.34
N GLU A 166 8.31 -22.83 6.23
CA GLU A 166 7.89 -23.66 5.10
C GLU A 166 7.74 -25.14 5.48
N LYS A 167 8.66 -25.68 6.28
CA LYS A 167 8.54 -27.04 6.86
C LYS A 167 7.31 -27.21 7.75
N ARG A 168 6.72 -26.10 8.24
CA ARG A 168 5.44 -26.09 8.96
C ARG A 168 4.25 -25.81 8.04
N HIS A 169 4.41 -26.04 6.74
CA HIS A 169 3.39 -25.80 5.70
C HIS A 169 2.90 -24.35 5.65
N LYS A 170 3.77 -23.39 5.98
CA LYS A 170 3.49 -21.97 5.79
C LYS A 170 4.11 -21.50 4.49
N GLU A 171 3.32 -20.83 3.65
CA GLU A 171 3.90 -20.06 2.56
C GLU A 171 4.70 -18.88 3.13
N VAL A 172 5.85 -18.59 2.53
CA VAL A 172 6.74 -17.51 2.95
C VAL A 172 6.99 -16.58 1.78
N ILE A 173 6.98 -15.28 2.06
CA ILE A 173 7.39 -14.24 1.12
C ILE A 173 8.40 -13.31 1.80
N VAL A 174 9.48 -12.95 1.10
CA VAL A 174 10.53 -12.09 1.64
C VAL A 174 10.57 -10.74 0.93
N GLU A 175 10.69 -9.64 1.68
CA GLU A 175 10.90 -8.31 1.11
C GLU A 175 12.40 -8.07 0.88
N LEU A 176 12.88 -8.58 -0.25
CA LEU A 176 14.27 -8.55 -0.69
C LEU A 176 14.34 -8.43 -2.22
N ASP A 177 15.46 -7.93 -2.73
CA ASP A 177 15.77 -8.01 -4.15
C ASP A 177 15.87 -9.48 -4.60
N TYR A 178 15.31 -9.79 -5.78
CA TYR A 178 15.27 -11.14 -6.32
C TYR A 178 16.65 -11.70 -6.63
N GLY A 179 17.70 -10.89 -6.78
CA GLY A 179 19.09 -11.34 -6.87
C GLY A 179 19.54 -12.19 -5.68
N TYR A 180 18.82 -12.16 -4.55
CA TYR A 180 19.06 -13.00 -3.39
C TYR A 180 18.32 -14.35 -3.39
N HIS A 181 17.54 -14.69 -4.43
CA HIS A 181 16.76 -15.93 -4.49
C HIS A 181 17.59 -17.20 -4.25
N LYS A 182 18.88 -17.22 -4.65
CA LYS A 182 19.81 -18.34 -4.44
C LYS A 182 20.04 -18.72 -2.97
N TYR A 183 19.73 -17.82 -2.03
CA TYR A 183 19.83 -18.12 -0.60
C TYR A 183 18.60 -18.86 -0.07
N PHE A 184 17.46 -18.78 -0.74
CA PHE A 184 16.15 -19.26 -0.26
C PHE A 184 15.70 -20.50 -1.02
N ASN A 185 14.69 -21.19 -0.50
CA ASN A 185 14.11 -22.35 -1.20
C ASN A 185 13.35 -21.87 -2.43
N LYS A 186 13.24 -22.73 -3.46
CA LYS A 186 12.55 -22.39 -4.72
C LYS A 186 11.09 -21.94 -4.54
N GLN A 187 10.44 -22.37 -3.45
CA GLN A 187 9.06 -22.02 -3.13
C GLN A 187 8.93 -20.66 -2.41
N THR A 188 10.01 -20.11 -1.87
CA THR A 188 10.01 -18.81 -1.19
C THR A 188 9.70 -17.72 -2.20
N LYS A 189 8.62 -16.96 -1.97
CA LYS A 189 8.20 -15.85 -2.85
C LYS A 189 8.97 -14.57 -2.49
N PHE A 190 8.95 -13.57 -3.38
CA PHE A 190 9.61 -12.27 -3.16
C PHE A 190 8.64 -11.08 -3.31
N ILE A 191 8.87 -10.03 -2.51
CA ILE A 191 8.27 -8.69 -2.63
C ILE A 191 9.35 -7.70 -3.07
N SER A 192 9.09 -6.95 -4.15
CA SER A 192 9.94 -5.81 -4.54
C SER A 192 9.51 -4.54 -3.80
N SER A 193 10.43 -3.60 -3.64
CA SER A 193 10.14 -2.25 -3.14
C SER A 193 10.41 -1.23 -4.24
N GLY A 194 9.42 -0.43 -4.59
CA GLY A 194 9.58 0.61 -5.60
C GLY A 194 8.26 1.06 -6.21
N ASN A 195 8.26 2.26 -6.78
CA ASN A 195 7.06 2.86 -7.37
C ASN A 195 6.75 2.34 -8.78
N LYS A 196 7.48 1.37 -9.31
CA LYS A 196 7.19 0.73 -10.61
C LYS A 196 6.79 -0.72 -10.40
N MET A 197 5.81 -1.19 -11.17
CA MET A 197 5.43 -2.59 -11.17
C MET A 197 6.66 -3.47 -11.53
N PRO A 198 7.06 -4.43 -10.68
CA PRO A 198 8.23 -5.25 -10.94
C PRO A 198 7.90 -6.44 -11.84
N ASN A 199 8.93 -7.17 -12.27
CA ASN A 199 8.77 -8.37 -13.09
C ASN A 199 7.89 -9.43 -12.39
N LYS A 200 6.79 -9.83 -13.05
CA LYS A 200 5.80 -10.81 -12.55
C LYS A 200 6.35 -12.21 -12.39
N LEU A 201 7.45 -12.54 -13.05
CA LEU A 201 8.13 -13.83 -12.91
C LEU A 201 8.98 -13.92 -11.64
N GLU A 202 9.41 -12.78 -11.09
CA GLU A 202 10.34 -12.70 -9.97
C GLU A 202 9.62 -12.34 -8.66
N TYR A 203 8.63 -11.45 -8.74
CA TYR A 203 7.97 -10.88 -7.56
C TYR A 203 6.47 -11.15 -7.58
N SER A 204 5.95 -11.70 -6.48
CA SER A 204 4.50 -11.99 -6.31
C SER A 204 3.70 -10.78 -5.84
N PHE A 205 4.35 -9.87 -5.11
CA PHE A 205 3.78 -8.60 -4.63
C PHE A 205 4.84 -7.51 -4.78
N TRP A 206 4.43 -6.26 -4.65
CA TRP A 206 5.37 -5.15 -4.49
C TRP A 206 4.86 -4.09 -3.52
N ARG A 207 5.76 -3.53 -2.71
CA ARG A 207 5.51 -2.37 -1.87
C ARG A 207 5.71 -1.11 -2.71
N TYR A 208 4.63 -0.45 -3.09
CA TYR A 208 4.69 0.67 -4.03
C TYR A 208 4.87 2.02 -3.37
N THR A 209 4.51 2.14 -2.09
CA THR A 209 4.67 3.37 -1.32
C THR A 209 4.71 3.08 0.18
N THR A 210 5.44 3.93 0.92
CA THR A 210 5.33 4.09 2.37
C THR A 210 4.64 5.40 2.76
N ASN A 211 4.29 6.23 1.77
CA ASN A 211 3.57 7.49 1.95
C ASN A 211 2.21 7.39 1.24
N GLY A 212 1.51 6.29 1.49
CA GLY A 212 0.16 6.03 1.03
C GLY A 212 -0.88 6.73 1.90
N ARG A 213 -2.13 6.62 1.48
CA ARG A 213 -3.30 7.01 2.27
C ARG A 213 -4.51 6.17 1.87
N VAL A 214 -5.47 6.04 2.78
CA VAL A 214 -6.76 5.39 2.53
C VAL A 214 -7.86 6.41 2.75
N LYS A 215 -8.73 6.56 1.75
CA LYS A 215 -9.81 7.55 1.77
C LYS A 215 -10.73 7.34 2.98
N ASN A 216 -11.04 8.41 3.69
CA ASN A 216 -12.03 8.44 4.78
C ASN A 216 -11.78 7.42 5.92
N VAL A 217 -10.54 7.01 6.14
CA VAL A 217 -10.16 6.13 7.26
C VAL A 217 -9.24 6.89 8.21
N THR A 218 -9.69 7.07 9.44
CA THR A 218 -8.95 7.76 10.50
C THR A 218 -7.63 7.04 10.79
N GLY A 219 -6.54 7.80 10.89
CA GLY A 219 -5.20 7.29 11.14
C GLY A 219 -4.46 6.80 9.88
N LEU A 220 -5.10 6.84 8.72
CA LEU A 220 -4.54 6.41 7.43
C LEU A 220 -4.53 7.51 6.38
N GLU A 221 -4.45 8.78 6.80
CA GLU A 221 -4.44 9.95 5.92
C GLU A 221 -3.09 10.17 5.23
N LYS A 222 -2.00 9.60 5.77
CA LYS A 222 -0.61 9.69 5.27
C LYS A 222 0.24 8.57 5.84
N ASP A 223 1.49 8.44 5.37
CA ASP A 223 2.50 7.53 5.92
C ASP A 223 2.07 6.05 5.96
N VAL A 224 1.10 5.68 5.11
CA VAL A 224 0.62 4.30 5.01
C VAL A 224 1.53 3.50 4.10
N THR A 225 2.04 2.38 4.60
CA THR A 225 2.73 1.39 3.77
C THR A 225 1.71 0.56 2.99
N MET A 226 1.83 0.60 1.66
CA MET A 226 0.89 -0.07 0.77
C MET A 226 1.58 -1.02 -0.21
N TYR A 227 0.88 -2.11 -0.49
CA TYR A 227 1.31 -3.21 -1.33
C TYR A 227 0.32 -3.44 -2.48
N ALA A 228 0.81 -3.96 -3.58
CA ALA A 228 0.00 -4.46 -4.68
C ALA A 228 0.37 -5.91 -4.98
N TYR A 229 -0.64 -6.71 -5.30
CA TYR A 229 -0.44 -8.05 -5.84
C TYR A 229 0.03 -7.96 -7.30
N ASN A 230 1.12 -8.67 -7.60
CA ASN A 230 1.76 -8.67 -8.91
C ASN A 230 1.23 -9.78 -9.82
N GLY A 231 -0.09 -9.88 -9.90
CA GLY A 231 -0.81 -10.82 -10.73
C GLY A 231 -2.20 -10.29 -11.06
N THR A 232 -3.01 -11.13 -11.69
CA THR A 232 -4.40 -10.75 -12.00
C THR A 232 -5.29 -10.82 -10.76
N VAL A 233 -6.39 -10.08 -10.80
CA VAL A 233 -7.51 -10.21 -9.85
C VAL A 233 -7.95 -11.65 -9.64
N GLY A 234 -8.10 -12.42 -10.73
CA GLY A 234 -8.56 -13.80 -10.66
C GLY A 234 -7.58 -14.70 -9.90
N GLN A 235 -6.28 -14.54 -10.16
CA GLN A 235 -5.22 -15.27 -9.45
C GLN A 235 -5.19 -14.92 -7.97
N TYR A 236 -5.39 -13.65 -7.62
CA TYR A 236 -5.50 -13.22 -6.24
C TYR A 236 -6.70 -13.89 -5.56
N LYS A 237 -7.87 -13.86 -6.21
CA LYS A 237 -9.11 -14.45 -5.70
C LYS A 237 -9.00 -15.93 -5.41
N GLN A 238 -8.37 -16.66 -6.31
CA GLN A 238 -8.15 -18.10 -6.17
C GLN A 238 -7.22 -18.44 -4.99
N LYS A 239 -6.23 -17.60 -4.71
CA LYS A 239 -5.19 -17.89 -3.71
C LYS A 239 -5.51 -17.38 -2.31
N TYR A 240 -6.05 -16.17 -2.19
CA TYR A 240 -5.98 -15.42 -0.93
C TYR A 240 -7.33 -14.95 -0.39
N GLY A 241 -8.36 -14.83 -1.24
CA GLY A 241 -9.69 -14.39 -0.82
C GLY A 241 -10.34 -13.41 -1.81
N GLN A 242 -11.55 -12.95 -1.53
CA GLN A 242 -12.28 -12.08 -2.45
C GLN A 242 -11.61 -10.71 -2.62
N LEU A 243 -11.86 -10.07 -3.77
CA LEU A 243 -11.53 -8.65 -3.89
C LEU A 243 -12.57 -7.82 -3.15
N THR A 244 -12.08 -6.72 -2.61
CA THR A 244 -12.88 -5.61 -2.14
C THR A 244 -13.03 -4.63 -3.30
N GLN A 245 -14.21 -4.55 -3.88
CA GLN A 245 -14.54 -3.58 -4.92
C GLN A 245 -15.14 -2.34 -4.28
#